data_AF-A0A0B7GPW3-F1
#
_entry.id   AF-A0A0B7GPW3-F1
#
_cell.length_a   1.000
_cell.length_b   1.000
_cell.length_c   1.000
_cell.angle_alpha   90.00
_cell.angle_beta   90.00
_cell.angle_gamma   90.00
#
_symmetry.space_group_name_H-M   'P 1'
#
loop_
_entity.id
_entity.type
_entity.pdbx_description
1 polymer ?
#
loop_
_entity_poly.entity_id
_entity_poly.type
_entity_poly.pdbx_seq_one_letter_code
_entity_poly.pdbx_strand_id
1 'polypeptide(L)'
;MKKKLFTALALILVLASGSIFVYKKITKPNFSPKTTKLYQQGFRLLEEQYGTYFKEHYKAIEKIEFSPIYITGDNGGSMLNAYVRPTIYDKYGNKETLGTQIKKYIPNSFGIEADLVLDFDWSGNEVIELLDSEDNSIDVSNAKELPKEAKLTDAKSIDINIQMLVEDGQLKDVVKDEKGSPEAEIIYNVKLSKEEG
;
A
#
# COMPACT_ATOMS: atom_id res chain seq x y z
N MET A 1 -44.03 -29.40 -6.96
CA MET A 1 -43.28 -28.50 -6.04
C MET A 1 -41.76 -28.67 -6.16
N LYS A 2 -41.22 -29.89 -6.13
CA LYS A 2 -39.76 -30.16 -6.27
C LYS A 2 -39.10 -29.51 -7.50
N LYS A 3 -39.66 -29.68 -8.71
CA LYS A 3 -39.10 -29.09 -9.95
C LYS A 3 -39.00 -27.55 -9.91
N LYS A 4 -40.04 -26.87 -9.41
CA LYS A 4 -40.04 -25.40 -9.27
C LYS A 4 -39.00 -24.91 -8.25
N LEU A 5 -38.80 -25.66 -7.16
CA LEU A 5 -37.76 -25.39 -6.17
C LEU A 5 -36.35 -25.56 -6.76
N PHE A 6 -36.11 -26.63 -7.53
CA PHE A 6 -34.85 -26.85 -8.23
C PHE A 6 -34.55 -25.75 -9.26
N THR A 7 -35.53 -25.33 -10.05
CA THR A 7 -35.36 -24.22 -11.00
C THR A 7 -35.07 -22.90 -10.29
N ALA A 8 -35.73 -22.61 -9.17
CA ALA A 8 -35.46 -21.42 -8.36
C ALA A 8 -34.03 -21.44 -7.77
N LEU A 9 -33.60 -22.58 -7.23
CA LEU A 9 -32.24 -22.75 -6.68
C LEU A 9 -31.16 -22.57 -7.77
N ALA A 10 -31.39 -23.13 -8.96
CA ALA A 10 -30.49 -22.99 -10.09
C ALA A 10 -30.37 -21.52 -10.55
N LEU A 11 -31.49 -20.79 -10.60
CA LEU A 11 -31.49 -19.35 -10.91
C LEU A 11 -30.71 -18.54 -9.86
N ILE A 12 -30.86 -18.84 -8.58
CA ILE A 12 -30.10 -18.18 -7.51
C ILE A 12 -28.59 -18.44 -7.66
N LEU A 13 -28.19 -19.68 -7.96
CA LEU A 13 -26.79 -20.04 -8.20
C LEU A 13 -26.20 -19.31 -9.43
N VAL A 14 -26.97 -19.19 -10.51
CA VAL A 14 -26.53 -18.45 -11.71
C VAL A 14 -26.39 -16.96 -11.40
N LEU A 15 -27.35 -16.35 -10.69
CA LEU A 15 -27.27 -14.95 -10.28
C LEU A 15 -26.09 -14.70 -9.32
N ALA A 16 -25.91 -15.55 -8.32
CA ALA A 16 -24.80 -15.45 -7.38
C ALA A 16 -23.45 -15.59 -8.09
N SER A 17 -23.31 -16.57 -8.99
CA SER A 17 -22.06 -16.77 -9.74
C SER A 17 -21.78 -15.64 -10.74
N GLY A 18 -22.81 -15.11 -11.41
CA GLY A 18 -22.71 -13.92 -12.26
C GLY A 18 -22.27 -12.69 -11.48
N SER A 19 -22.87 -12.42 -10.32
CA SER A 19 -22.50 -11.31 -9.44
C SER A 19 -21.07 -11.42 -8.93
N ILE A 20 -20.62 -12.61 -8.52
CA ILE A 20 -19.23 -12.85 -8.09
C ILE A 20 -18.25 -12.63 -9.24
N PHE A 21 -18.58 -13.10 -10.44
CA PHE A 21 -17.75 -12.93 -11.62
C PHE A 21 -17.58 -11.44 -11.97
N VAL A 22 -18.70 -10.69 -12.03
CA VAL A 22 -18.68 -9.25 -12.30
C VAL A 22 -17.88 -8.54 -11.22
N TYR A 23 -18.15 -8.81 -9.94
CA TYR A 23 -17.43 -8.23 -8.81
C TYR A 23 -15.91 -8.47 -8.92
N LYS A 24 -15.48 -9.70 -9.21
CA LYS A 24 -14.05 -10.02 -9.37
C LYS A 24 -13.43 -9.26 -10.54
N LYS A 25 -14.15 -9.12 -11.66
CA LYS A 25 -13.67 -8.42 -12.86
C LYS A 25 -13.50 -6.92 -12.63
N ILE A 26 -14.37 -6.30 -11.82
CA ILE A 26 -14.33 -4.86 -11.54
C ILE A 26 -13.42 -4.49 -10.35
N THR A 27 -13.20 -5.41 -9.40
CA THR A 27 -12.40 -5.11 -8.18
C THR A 27 -10.98 -5.65 -8.23
N LYS A 28 -10.71 -6.74 -8.99
CA LYS A 28 -9.37 -7.33 -9.07
C LYS A 28 -8.68 -6.96 -10.39
N PRO A 29 -7.42 -6.49 -10.34
CA PRO A 29 -6.59 -6.33 -11.53
C PRO A 29 -6.42 -7.65 -12.28
N ASN A 30 -6.43 -7.57 -13.62
CA ASN A 30 -6.26 -8.73 -14.49
C ASN A 30 -4.85 -8.80 -15.07
N PHE A 31 -3.85 -8.93 -14.19
CA PHE A 31 -2.44 -9.02 -14.56
C PHE A 31 -1.98 -10.47 -14.77
N SER A 32 -0.91 -10.64 -15.54
CA SER A 32 -0.23 -11.92 -15.63
C SER A 32 0.32 -12.34 -14.25
N PRO A 33 0.54 -13.64 -13.99
CA PRO A 33 1.19 -14.07 -12.75
C PRO A 33 2.56 -13.43 -12.54
N LYS A 34 3.33 -13.22 -13.62
CA LYS A 34 4.65 -12.59 -13.60
C LYS A 34 4.55 -11.12 -13.17
N THR A 35 3.66 -10.35 -13.78
CA THR A 35 3.40 -8.94 -13.44
C THR A 35 2.88 -8.80 -12.01
N THR A 36 1.95 -9.68 -11.61
CA THR A 36 1.41 -9.69 -10.25
C THR A 36 2.52 -9.90 -9.22
N LYS A 37 3.44 -10.85 -9.47
CA LYS A 37 4.57 -11.11 -8.59
C LYS A 37 5.49 -9.89 -8.47
N LEU A 38 5.87 -9.26 -9.58
CA LEU A 38 6.69 -8.04 -9.59
C LEU A 38 6.04 -6.95 -8.71
N TYR A 39 4.76 -6.69 -8.89
CA TYR A 39 4.07 -5.62 -8.16
C TYR A 39 3.99 -5.93 -6.67
N GLN A 40 3.64 -7.16 -6.32
CA GLN A 40 3.60 -7.58 -4.92
C GLN A 40 4.96 -7.51 -4.24
N GLN A 41 6.04 -7.89 -4.93
CA GLN A 41 7.40 -7.82 -4.40
C GLN A 41 7.86 -6.37 -4.23
N GLY A 42 7.63 -5.52 -5.23
CA GLY A 42 7.98 -4.11 -5.17
C GLY A 42 7.30 -3.36 -4.03
N PHE A 43 5.98 -3.51 -3.94
CA PHE A 43 5.23 -2.89 -2.85
C PHE A 43 5.54 -3.51 -1.49
N ARG A 44 5.96 -4.78 -1.41
CA ARG A 44 6.46 -5.35 -0.15
C ARG A 44 7.67 -4.57 0.36
N LEU A 45 8.64 -4.31 -0.52
CA LEU A 45 9.85 -3.57 -0.17
C LEU A 45 9.52 -2.10 0.16
N LEU A 46 8.54 -1.49 -0.53
CA LEU A 46 8.06 -0.15 -0.19
C LEU A 46 7.38 -0.09 1.18
N GLU A 47 6.50 -1.05 1.50
CA GLU A 47 5.88 -1.16 2.83
C GLU A 47 6.95 -1.37 3.93
N GLU A 48 8.00 -2.16 3.65
CA GLU A 48 9.14 -2.31 4.55
C GLU A 48 9.93 -1.00 4.72
N GLN A 49 10.12 -0.24 3.64
CA GLN A 49 10.79 1.07 3.65
C GLN A 49 10.05 2.06 4.56
N TYR A 50 8.74 2.24 4.33
CA TYR A 50 7.91 3.11 5.15
C TYR A 50 7.78 2.59 6.58
N GLY A 51 7.52 1.30 6.75
CA GLY A 51 7.40 0.66 8.06
C GLY A 51 8.63 0.86 8.92
N THR A 52 9.82 0.70 8.31
CA THR A 52 11.10 0.96 8.97
C THR A 52 11.23 2.43 9.34
N TYR A 53 10.90 3.34 8.43
CA TYR A 53 10.95 4.78 8.70
C TYR A 53 10.06 5.19 9.88
N PHE A 54 8.81 4.74 9.91
CA PHE A 54 7.91 5.00 11.03
C PHE A 54 8.48 4.47 12.35
N LYS A 55 8.99 3.23 12.35
CA LYS A 55 9.53 2.59 13.55
C LYS A 55 10.80 3.24 14.06
N GLU A 56 11.70 3.65 13.18
CA GLU A 56 13.00 4.20 13.57
C GLU A 56 12.91 5.68 13.95
N HIS A 57 11.95 6.43 13.39
CA HIS A 57 11.92 7.89 13.51
C HIS A 57 10.75 8.47 14.31
N TYR A 58 9.74 7.68 14.69
CA TYR A 58 8.58 8.17 15.45
C TYR A 58 8.35 7.40 16.74
N LYS A 59 8.15 8.13 17.83
CA LYS A 59 7.67 7.53 19.08
C LYS A 59 6.14 7.44 19.11
N ALA A 60 5.64 6.75 20.12
CA ALA A 60 4.21 6.61 20.43
C ALA A 60 3.37 5.91 19.33
N ILE A 61 4.01 5.24 18.37
CA ILE A 61 3.33 4.32 17.46
C ILE A 61 3.19 2.97 18.14
N GLU A 62 1.99 2.40 18.09
CA GLU A 62 1.70 1.05 18.55
C GLU A 62 1.67 0.06 17.37
N LYS A 63 1.08 0.47 16.24
CA LYS A 63 0.92 -0.38 15.07
C LYS A 63 0.89 0.45 13.79
N ILE A 64 1.41 -0.12 12.71
CA ILE A 64 1.30 0.39 11.34
C ILE A 64 0.57 -0.67 10.52
N GLU A 65 -0.45 -0.28 9.78
CA GLU A 65 -1.23 -1.18 8.92
C GLU A 65 -1.32 -0.61 7.51
N PHE A 66 -0.91 -1.40 6.53
CA PHE A 66 -0.98 -1.01 5.12
C PHE A 66 -2.31 -1.42 4.50
N SER A 67 -2.88 -0.51 3.71
CA SER A 67 -4.03 -0.80 2.84
C SER A 67 -3.67 -1.84 1.78
N PRO A 68 -4.67 -2.40 1.06
CA PRO A 68 -4.39 -2.98 -0.24
C PRO A 68 -3.66 -1.98 -1.15
N ILE A 69 -2.97 -2.50 -2.15
CA ILE A 69 -2.35 -1.70 -3.21
C ILE A 69 -3.45 -1.35 -4.20
N TYR A 70 -3.79 -0.08 -4.28
CA TYR A 70 -4.80 0.45 -5.16
C TYR A 70 -4.19 0.76 -6.50
N ILE A 71 -4.77 0.23 -7.57
CA ILE A 71 -4.24 0.27 -8.92
C ILE A 71 -5.23 0.96 -9.84
N THR A 72 -4.71 1.86 -10.66
CA THR A 72 -5.45 2.50 -11.75
C THR A 72 -4.91 2.04 -13.10
N GLY A 73 -5.81 1.93 -14.07
CA GLY A 73 -5.51 1.60 -15.46
C GLY A 73 -4.87 0.23 -15.64
N ASP A 74 -5.69 -0.84 -15.72
CA ASP A 74 -5.23 -2.19 -16.04
C ASP A 74 -5.66 -2.67 -17.45
N ASN A 75 -6.15 -1.74 -18.28
CA ASN A 75 -6.62 -1.99 -19.64
C ASN A 75 -5.41 -2.18 -20.59
N GLY A 76 -4.72 -3.31 -20.46
CA GLY A 76 -3.54 -3.62 -21.28
C GLY A 76 -2.58 -4.64 -20.65
N GLY A 77 -2.79 -5.04 -19.40
CA GLY A 77 -1.93 -6.01 -18.70
C GLY A 77 -0.79 -5.38 -17.88
N SER A 78 -0.71 -4.05 -17.81
CA SER A 78 0.13 -3.27 -16.90
C SER A 78 -0.71 -2.21 -16.19
N MET A 79 -0.26 -1.74 -15.02
CA MET A 79 -0.87 -0.60 -14.33
C MET A 79 -0.45 0.74 -14.97
N LEU A 80 -1.30 1.76 -14.86
CA LEU A 80 -0.92 3.16 -15.12
C LEU A 80 -0.32 3.81 -13.87
N ASN A 81 -0.94 3.60 -12.71
CA ASN A 81 -0.46 4.09 -11.43
C ASN A 81 -0.93 3.13 -10.32
N ALA A 82 -0.19 3.07 -9.21
CA ALA A 82 -0.60 2.35 -8.03
C ALA A 82 -0.06 3.01 -6.75
N TYR A 83 -0.83 2.95 -5.68
CA TYR A 83 -0.44 3.49 -4.39
C TYR A 83 -0.93 2.62 -3.23
N VAL A 84 -0.31 2.79 -2.08
CA VAL A 84 -0.62 2.14 -0.82
C VAL A 84 -0.82 3.21 0.26
N ARG A 85 -1.64 2.96 1.27
CA ARG A 85 -1.87 3.91 2.36
C ARG A 85 -1.45 3.29 3.70
N PRO A 86 -0.45 3.85 4.39
CA PRO A 86 -0.16 3.47 5.76
C PRO A 86 -1.20 4.06 6.73
N THR A 87 -1.68 3.25 7.65
CA THR A 87 -2.50 3.66 8.79
C THR A 87 -1.69 3.51 10.06
N ILE A 88 -1.51 4.62 10.79
CA ILE A 88 -0.78 4.66 12.05
C ILE A 88 -1.79 4.55 13.19
N TYR A 89 -1.50 3.66 14.14
CA TYR A 89 -2.18 3.55 15.43
C TYR A 89 -1.24 4.08 16.50
N ASP A 90 -1.69 5.08 17.25
CA ASP A 90 -0.93 5.59 18.39
C ASP A 90 -1.20 4.79 19.67
N LYS A 91 -0.34 4.94 20.67
CA LYS A 91 -0.45 4.26 21.98
C LYS A 91 -1.63 4.72 22.84
N TYR A 92 -2.44 5.66 22.34
CA TYR A 92 -3.59 6.23 23.05
C TYR A 92 -4.93 5.75 22.47
N GLY A 93 -4.88 4.84 21.48
CA GLY A 93 -6.06 4.25 20.86
C GLY A 93 -6.62 5.07 19.69
N ASN A 94 -5.91 6.11 19.22
CA ASN A 94 -6.27 6.78 17.98
C ASN A 94 -5.62 6.08 16.79
N LYS A 95 -6.22 6.25 15.61
CA LYS A 95 -5.65 5.75 14.36
C LYS A 95 -5.98 6.68 13.21
N GLU A 96 -5.04 6.87 12.31
CA GLU A 96 -5.24 7.71 11.13
C GLU A 96 -4.50 7.17 9.91
N THR A 97 -5.11 7.34 8.74
CA THR A 97 -4.59 6.88 7.46
C THR A 97 -3.92 8.03 6.72
N LEU A 98 -2.63 7.86 6.42
CA LEU A 98 -1.86 8.84 5.66
C LEU A 98 -2.35 8.93 4.20
N GLY A 99 -2.09 10.08 3.59
CA GLY A 99 -2.49 10.40 2.22
C GLY A 99 -3.96 10.82 2.11
N THR A 100 -4.70 10.86 3.22
CA THR A 100 -6.10 11.32 3.24
C THR A 100 -6.15 12.82 3.49
N GLN A 101 -7.20 13.47 3.01
CA GLN A 101 -7.33 14.92 3.14
C GLN A 101 -7.50 15.32 4.61
N ILE A 102 -6.67 16.26 5.07
CA ILE A 102 -6.73 16.82 6.42
C ILE A 102 -7.17 18.28 6.30
N LYS A 103 -8.42 18.58 6.64
CA LYS A 103 -9.04 19.89 6.39
C LYS A 103 -8.89 20.33 4.93
N LYS A 104 -7.99 21.28 4.66
CA LYS A 104 -7.70 21.82 3.31
C LYS A 104 -6.38 21.30 2.72
N TYR A 105 -5.59 20.57 3.51
CA TYR A 105 -4.34 19.97 3.06
C TYR A 105 -4.62 18.64 2.37
N ILE A 106 -4.06 18.46 1.19
CA ILE A 106 -4.09 17.22 0.41
C ILE A 106 -2.66 16.69 0.41
N PRO A 107 -2.36 15.61 1.17
CA PRO A 107 -1.02 15.03 1.18
C PRO A 107 -0.71 14.33 -0.16
N ASN A 108 0.58 14.07 -0.40
CA ASN A 108 1.00 13.28 -1.56
C ASN A 108 0.51 11.82 -1.44
N SER A 109 0.39 11.15 -2.58
CA SER A 109 0.24 9.70 -2.65
C SER A 109 1.53 8.99 -2.25
N PHE A 110 1.41 7.74 -1.80
CA PHE A 110 2.54 6.86 -1.44
C PHE A 110 2.56 5.66 -2.38
N GLY A 111 3.54 5.56 -3.27
CA GLY A 111 3.57 4.51 -4.28
C GLY A 111 4.31 4.89 -5.56
N ILE A 112 3.76 4.47 -6.69
CA ILE A 112 4.34 4.72 -8.01
C ILE A 112 4.21 6.21 -8.33
N GLU A 113 5.14 6.70 -9.16
CA GLU A 113 5.41 8.11 -9.49
C GLU A 113 6.19 8.89 -8.44
N ALA A 114 6.05 8.55 -7.16
CA ALA A 114 6.72 9.26 -6.07
C ALA A 114 7.81 8.45 -5.38
N ASP A 115 7.65 7.12 -5.24
CA ASP A 115 8.47 6.34 -4.30
C ASP A 115 8.98 5.00 -4.86
N LEU A 116 8.36 4.50 -5.93
CA LEU A 116 8.61 3.16 -6.45
C LEU A 116 8.57 3.09 -7.99
N VAL A 117 9.59 2.46 -8.56
CA VAL A 117 9.66 2.09 -9.99
C VAL A 117 9.54 0.57 -10.13
N LEU A 118 8.67 0.14 -11.03
CA LEU A 118 8.46 -1.27 -11.35
C LEU A 118 8.41 -1.48 -12.85
N ASP A 119 9.33 -2.26 -13.38
CA ASP A 119 9.39 -2.55 -14.81
C ASP A 119 9.99 -3.95 -15.09
N PHE A 120 10.10 -4.28 -16.37
CA PHE A 120 10.91 -5.37 -16.87
C PHE A 120 12.00 -4.84 -17.81
N ASP A 121 13.23 -5.31 -17.62
CA ASP A 121 14.32 -4.97 -18.54
C ASP A 121 14.10 -5.60 -19.94
N TRP A 122 15.00 -5.30 -20.89
CA TRP A 122 14.90 -5.81 -22.27
C TRP A 122 15.04 -7.33 -22.36
N SER A 123 15.62 -7.97 -21.34
CA SER A 123 15.71 -9.43 -21.20
C SER A 123 14.49 -10.03 -20.48
N GLY A 124 13.58 -9.19 -20.00
CA GLY A 124 12.41 -9.56 -19.24
C GLY A 124 12.68 -9.84 -17.76
N ASN A 125 13.81 -9.42 -17.21
CA ASN A 125 14.08 -9.51 -15.77
C ASN A 125 13.29 -8.45 -15.01
N GLU A 126 12.91 -8.76 -13.77
CA GLU A 126 12.22 -7.83 -12.86
C GLU A 126 13.15 -6.65 -12.53
N VAL A 127 12.64 -5.42 -12.65
CA VAL A 127 13.30 -4.19 -12.20
C VAL A 127 12.45 -3.57 -11.08
N ILE A 128 13.04 -3.40 -9.91
CA ILE A 128 12.42 -2.78 -8.75
C ILE A 128 13.38 -1.72 -8.22
N GLU A 129 12.97 -0.46 -8.22
CA GLU A 129 13.75 0.62 -7.63
C GLU A 129 12.92 1.36 -6.59
N LEU A 130 13.49 1.56 -5.40
CA LEU A 130 12.93 2.43 -4.37
C LEU A 130 13.63 3.78 -4.43
N LEU A 131 12.87 4.86 -4.27
CA LEU A 131 13.46 6.18 -4.12
C LEU A 131 13.97 6.35 -2.68
N ASP A 132 15.18 6.89 -2.55
CA ASP A 132 15.75 7.29 -1.25
C ASP A 132 15.27 8.69 -0.83
N SER A 133 15.79 9.20 0.28
CA SER A 133 15.43 10.52 0.81
C SER A 133 15.87 11.71 -0.06
N GLU A 134 16.72 11.48 -1.06
CA GLU A 134 17.20 12.47 -2.02
C GLU A 134 16.60 12.25 -3.42
N ASP A 135 15.55 11.42 -3.52
CA ASP A 135 14.88 11.02 -4.76
C ASP A 135 15.78 10.22 -5.73
N ASN A 136 16.87 9.61 -5.24
CA ASN A 136 17.69 8.71 -6.05
C ASN A 136 17.06 7.31 -6.10
N SER A 137 17.06 6.70 -7.29
CA SER A 137 16.69 5.29 -7.46
C SER A 137 17.73 4.35 -6.86
N ILE A 138 17.29 3.50 -5.93
CA ILE A 138 18.07 2.38 -5.38
C ILE A 138 17.51 1.08 -5.98
N ASP A 139 18.32 0.39 -6.80
CA ASP A 139 17.95 -0.92 -7.36
C ASP A 139 17.89 -1.98 -6.26
N VAL A 140 16.69 -2.54 -6.07
CA VAL A 140 16.37 -3.59 -5.11
C VAL A 140 15.75 -4.82 -5.78
N SER A 141 15.94 -4.98 -7.10
CA SER A 141 15.33 -6.04 -7.91
C SER A 141 15.57 -7.46 -7.38
N ASN A 142 16.78 -7.68 -6.82
CA ASN A 142 17.19 -8.97 -6.25
C ASN A 142 17.03 -9.05 -4.73
N ALA A 143 16.53 -8.00 -4.09
CA ALA A 143 16.36 -7.96 -2.65
C ALA A 143 15.17 -8.82 -2.20
N LYS A 144 15.36 -9.56 -1.10
CA LYS A 144 14.29 -10.33 -0.45
C LYS A 144 13.60 -9.52 0.66
N GLU A 145 14.35 -8.61 1.25
CA GLU A 145 13.97 -7.72 2.35
C GLU A 145 14.64 -6.37 2.07
N LEU A 146 14.12 -5.29 2.65
CA LEU A 146 14.63 -3.94 2.50
C LEU A 146 16.15 -3.86 2.79
N PRO A 147 17.00 -3.53 1.80
CA PRO A 147 18.42 -3.35 2.03
C PRO A 147 18.69 -2.05 2.79
N LYS A 148 19.83 -1.98 3.48
CA LYS A 148 20.15 -0.86 4.38
C LYS A 148 20.24 0.48 3.64
N GLU A 149 20.80 0.44 2.44
CA GLU A 149 20.95 1.56 1.53
C GLU A 149 19.62 2.12 1.01
N ALA A 150 18.55 1.33 1.02
CA ALA A 150 17.21 1.78 0.63
C ALA A 150 16.40 2.35 1.80
N LYS A 151 16.94 2.37 3.04
CA LYS A 151 16.23 2.96 4.17
C LYS A 151 16.14 4.48 4.01
N LEU A 152 14.96 5.03 4.27
CA LEU A 152 14.77 6.47 4.35
C LEU A 152 15.45 7.03 5.60
N THR A 153 16.14 8.16 5.45
CA THR A 153 16.70 8.96 6.54
C THR A 153 15.89 10.22 6.79
N ASP A 154 15.24 10.74 5.75
CA ASP A 154 14.24 11.80 5.74
C ASP A 154 13.06 11.41 4.82
N ALA A 155 11.87 11.92 5.10
CA ALA A 155 10.66 11.67 4.31
C ALA A 155 9.65 12.81 4.52
N LYS A 156 9.93 13.98 3.96
CA LYS A 156 9.15 15.22 4.15
C LYS A 156 7.64 15.05 3.96
N SER A 157 7.22 14.26 2.97
CA SER A 157 5.80 13.99 2.72
C SER A 157 5.13 13.28 3.90
N ILE A 158 5.77 12.24 4.42
CA ILE A 158 5.35 11.52 5.63
C ILE A 158 5.34 12.48 6.82
N ASP A 159 6.41 13.25 6.97
CA ASP A 159 6.64 14.10 8.12
C ASP A 159 5.58 15.19 8.26
N ILE A 160 5.31 15.89 7.15
CA ILE A 160 4.25 16.91 7.09
C ILE A 160 2.90 16.26 7.34
N ASN A 161 2.62 15.08 6.78
CA ASN A 161 1.34 14.43 6.98
C ASN A 161 1.10 14.07 8.45
N ILE A 162 2.08 13.46 9.14
CA ILE A 162 1.96 13.10 10.56
C ILE A 162 1.86 14.36 11.42
N GLN A 163 2.67 15.38 11.15
CA GLN A 163 2.60 16.65 11.87
C GLN A 163 1.20 17.24 11.80
N MET A 164 0.59 17.28 10.62
CA MET A 164 -0.76 17.81 10.43
C MET A 164 -1.83 17.01 11.19
N LEU A 165 -1.70 15.67 11.24
CA LEU A 165 -2.61 14.80 12.00
C LEU A 165 -2.49 15.05 13.52
N VAL A 166 -1.27 15.28 14.01
CA VAL A 166 -1.02 15.59 15.43
C VAL A 166 -1.51 16.99 15.79
N GLU A 167 -1.24 18.00 14.94
CA GLU A 167 -1.72 19.36 15.14
C GLU A 167 -3.25 19.46 15.08
N ASP A 168 -3.91 18.60 14.29
CA ASP A 168 -5.37 18.48 14.29
C ASP A 168 -5.92 17.70 15.50
N GLY A 169 -5.05 17.06 16.29
CA GLY A 169 -5.43 16.25 17.44
C GLY A 169 -6.00 14.87 17.09
N GLN A 170 -5.83 14.42 15.85
CA GLN A 170 -6.26 13.10 15.39
C GLN A 170 -5.26 12.00 15.81
N LEU A 171 -3.98 12.33 15.85
CA LEU A 171 -2.93 11.50 16.45
C LEU A 171 -2.37 12.18 17.70
N LYS A 172 -1.92 11.39 18.68
CA LYS A 172 -1.40 11.88 19.95
C LYS A 172 0.03 11.41 20.20
N ASP A 173 0.91 12.38 20.47
CA ASP A 173 2.35 12.24 20.74
C ASP A 173 3.17 11.47 19.69
N VAL A 174 2.61 11.21 18.49
CA VAL A 174 3.33 10.64 17.36
C VAL A 174 4.23 11.71 16.76
N VAL A 175 5.42 11.88 17.34
CA VAL A 175 6.40 12.90 16.93
C VAL A 175 7.76 12.28 16.71
N LYS A 176 8.63 13.01 16.00
CA LYS A 176 10.00 12.57 15.71
C LYS A 176 10.77 12.26 16.99
N ASP A 177 11.47 11.14 16.98
CA ASP A 177 12.29 10.66 18.10
C ASP A 177 13.35 9.68 17.59
N GLU A 178 14.61 9.85 18.03
CA GLU A 178 15.73 8.99 17.62
C GLU A 178 15.62 7.55 18.13
N LYS A 179 14.84 7.29 19.18
CA LYS A 179 14.61 5.93 19.68
C LYS A 179 13.46 5.25 18.94
N GLY A 180 12.58 6.04 18.32
CA GLY A 180 11.43 5.56 17.58
C GLY A 180 10.45 4.71 18.41
N SER A 181 9.82 3.75 17.72
CA SER A 181 8.86 2.77 18.24
C SER A 181 9.28 1.35 17.83
N PRO A 182 10.36 0.80 18.40
CA PRO A 182 10.91 -0.50 17.99
C PRO A 182 9.93 -1.66 18.18
N GLU A 183 9.02 -1.54 19.14
CA GLU A 183 7.98 -2.54 19.44
C GLU A 183 6.71 -2.39 18.60
N ALA A 184 6.63 -1.37 17.71
CA ALA A 184 5.43 -1.22 16.88
C ALA A 184 5.27 -2.41 15.94
N GLU A 185 4.04 -2.92 15.87
CA GLU A 185 3.66 -3.98 14.94
C GLU A 185 3.51 -3.40 13.53
N ILE A 186 3.91 -4.16 12.50
CA ILE A 186 3.67 -3.80 11.11
C ILE A 186 2.82 -4.88 10.45
N ILE A 187 1.66 -4.48 9.93
CA ILE A 187 0.76 -5.31 9.14
C ILE A 187 0.91 -4.93 7.66
N TYR A 188 1.64 -5.76 6.93
CA TYR A 188 1.88 -5.64 5.50
C TYR A 188 0.69 -6.14 4.66
N ASN A 189 0.45 -5.55 3.49
CA ASN A 189 -0.71 -5.90 2.66
C ASN A 189 -0.50 -5.71 1.15
N VAL A 190 0.18 -6.68 0.55
CA VAL A 190 0.45 -6.70 -0.90
C VAL A 190 -0.74 -7.16 -1.77
N LYS A 191 -1.97 -6.97 -1.30
CA LYS A 191 -3.16 -7.32 -2.09
C LYS A 191 -3.44 -6.24 -3.12
N LEU A 192 -3.44 -6.62 -4.41
CA LEU A 192 -3.80 -5.72 -5.51
C LEU A 192 -5.33 -5.51 -5.58
N SER A 193 -5.78 -4.25 -5.69
CA SER A 193 -7.19 -3.82 -5.76
C SER A 193 -7.39 -2.71 -6.79
N LYS A 194 -8.54 -2.68 -7.48
CA LYS A 194 -8.95 -1.54 -8.33
C LYS A 194 -9.81 -0.50 -7.62
N GLU A 195 -10.31 -0.84 -6.45
CA GLU A 195 -11.24 -0.03 -5.66
C GLU A 195 -10.51 0.51 -4.44
N GLU A 196 -10.57 1.84 -4.25
CA GLU A 196 -10.24 2.48 -2.97
C GLU A 196 -11.27 2.04 -1.94
N GLY A 197 -10.80 1.44 -0.85
CA GLY A 197 -11.66 0.94 0.24
C GLY A 197 -12.01 2.02 1.25
#